data_AF-A0A6P1YJV5-F1
#
_entry.id   AF-A0A6P1YJV5-F1
#
_cell.length_a   1.000
_cell.length_b   1.000
_cell.length_c   1.000
_cell.angle_alpha   90.00
_cell.angle_beta   90.00
_cell.angle_gamma   90.00
#
_symmetry.space_group_name_H-M   'P 1'
#
loop_
_entity.id
_entity.type
_entity.pdbx_description
1 polymer ?
#
loop_
_entity_poly.entity_id
_entity_poly.type
_entity_poly.pdbx_seq_one_letter_code
_entity_poly.pdbx_strand_id
1 'polypeptide(L)'
;MDIIRIGDKVIDINKIYRNIDKIIELRIRGKSQQEVADILGIQRTFISRLERLGEIRKGKSVALIGFPIKNKEEVENICLKYGVEYVFLMSEEERWSFIQNKSRLELFNKVLEIIAELRNYDLIITLFSDMRNSLVHKLLDREIISIDIGKSPLTEDIEIDIRTIENILKLVRNRG
;
A
#
# COMPACT_ATOMS: atom_id res chain seq x y z
N MET A 1 34.75 16.66 2.03
CA MET A 1 33.46 17.15 2.55
C MET A 1 32.81 17.86 1.39
N ASP A 2 31.70 17.33 0.89
CA ASP A 2 31.02 17.80 -0.32
C ASP A 2 29.75 18.50 0.15
N ILE A 3 29.80 19.83 0.16
CA ILE A 3 28.76 20.67 0.74
C ILE A 3 28.12 21.46 -0.38
N ILE A 4 26.80 21.36 -0.48
CA ILE A 4 26.01 22.14 -1.43
C ILE A 4 24.99 23.00 -0.70
N ARG A 5 24.48 24.02 -1.40
CA ARG A 5 23.41 24.88 -0.90
C ARG A 5 22.15 24.66 -1.72
N ILE A 6 21.05 24.38 -1.05
CA ILE A 6 19.71 24.28 -1.65
C ILE A 6 18.81 25.26 -0.91
N GLY A 7 18.52 26.40 -1.55
CA GLY A 7 17.80 27.51 -0.93
C GLY A 7 18.52 28.03 0.31
N ASP A 8 17.83 27.98 1.45
CA ASP A 8 18.33 28.36 2.77
C ASP A 8 19.17 27.25 3.45
N LYS A 9 19.16 26.02 2.92
CA LYS A 9 19.80 24.85 3.54
C LYS A 9 21.22 24.62 3.03
N VAL A 10 22.11 24.26 3.96
CA VAL A 10 23.46 23.76 3.68
C VAL A 10 23.46 22.26 3.91
N ILE A 11 23.85 21.50 2.88
CA ILE A 11 23.72 20.04 2.85
C ILE A 11 25.10 19.41 2.65
N ASP A 12 25.48 18.47 3.53
CA ASP A 12 26.63 17.58 3.31
C ASP A 12 26.17 16.36 2.52
N ILE A 13 26.56 16.30 1.24
CA ILE A 13 26.24 15.21 0.32
C ILE A 13 26.78 13.87 0.83
N ASN A 14 27.98 13.85 1.44
CA ASN A 14 28.53 12.62 1.97
C ASN A 14 27.72 12.10 3.15
N LYS A 15 27.10 12.99 3.94
CA LYS A 15 26.20 12.59 5.02
C LYS A 15 24.95 11.90 4.47
N ILE A 16 24.42 12.37 3.34
CA ILE A 16 23.28 11.71 2.67
C ILE A 16 23.68 10.30 2.25
N TYR A 17 24.79 10.13 1.53
CA TYR A 17 25.26 8.80 1.11
C TYR A 17 25.46 7.86 2.29
N ARG A 18 26.13 8.29 3.37
CA ARG A 18 26.29 7.46 4.58
C ARG A 18 24.97 7.01 5.19
N ASN A 19 23.92 7.84 5.15
CA ASN A 19 22.60 7.46 5.66
C ASN A 19 21.89 6.49 4.72
N ILE A 20 22.01 6.68 3.40
CA ILE A 20 21.49 5.75 2.39
C ILE A 20 22.15 4.36 2.57
N ASP A 21 23.48 4.31 2.70
CA ASP A 21 24.22 3.07 2.93
C ASP A 21 23.73 2.36 4.18
N LYS A 22 23.49 3.11 5.27
CA LYS A 22 23.00 2.56 6.53
C LYS A 22 21.57 2.02 6.44
N ILE A 23 20.69 2.68 5.66
CA ILE A 23 19.35 2.16 5.35
C ILE A 23 19.50 0.80 4.65
N ILE A 24 20.31 0.74 3.59
CA ILE A 24 20.52 -0.47 2.79
C ILE A 24 21.12 -1.59 3.65
N GLU A 25 22.13 -1.31 4.47
CA GLU A 25 22.78 -2.28 5.36
C GLU A 25 21.79 -2.91 6.35
N LEU A 26 20.93 -2.10 6.98
CA LEU A 26 19.91 -2.61 7.90
C LEU A 26 18.86 -3.47 7.16
N ARG A 27 18.46 -3.06 5.96
CA ARG A 27 17.53 -3.82 5.11
C ARG A 27 18.12 -5.16 4.67
N ILE A 28 19.41 -5.19 4.29
CA ILE A 28 20.15 -6.43 3.99
C ILE A 28 20.19 -7.37 5.20
N ARG A 29 20.28 -6.82 6.42
CA ARG A 29 20.21 -7.59 7.68
C ARG A 29 18.80 -8.09 8.03
N GLY A 30 17.82 -7.90 7.14
CA GLY A 30 16.46 -8.44 7.28
C GLY A 30 15.51 -7.56 8.08
N LYS A 31 15.91 -6.35 8.50
CA LYS A 31 15.02 -5.41 9.18
C LYS A 31 13.93 -4.93 8.23
N SER A 32 12.67 -4.89 8.66
CA SER A 32 11.57 -4.33 7.87
C SER A 32 11.75 -2.83 7.60
N GLN A 33 11.08 -2.28 6.59
CA GLN A 33 11.15 -0.83 6.31
C GLN A 33 10.67 0.00 7.51
N GLN A 34 9.68 -0.51 8.25
CA GLN A 34 9.19 0.15 9.46
C GLN A 34 10.24 0.12 10.58
N GLU A 35 10.88 -1.03 10.84
CA GLU A 35 11.97 -1.10 11.83
C GLU A 35 13.13 -0.16 11.48
N VAL A 36 13.51 -0.06 10.19
CA VAL A 36 14.58 0.85 9.77
C VAL A 36 14.16 2.32 9.90
N ALA A 37 12.89 2.64 9.61
CA ALA A 37 12.32 3.96 9.84
C ALA A 37 12.41 4.36 11.31
N ASP A 38 12.02 3.46 12.21
CA ASP A 38 12.05 3.68 13.65
C ASP A 38 13.50 3.83 14.17
N ILE A 39 14.44 3.00 13.69
CA ILE A 39 15.86 3.06 14.07
C ILE A 39 16.52 4.38 13.64
N LEU A 40 16.18 4.89 12.45
CA LEU A 40 16.84 6.05 11.86
C LEU A 40 16.06 7.36 12.03
N GLY A 41 14.85 7.31 12.60
CA GLY A 41 13.99 8.48 12.78
C GLY A 41 13.53 9.10 11.45
N ILE A 42 13.29 8.28 10.43
CA ILE A 42 12.84 8.70 9.10
C ILE A 42 11.49 8.07 8.76
N GLN A 43 10.83 8.54 7.70
CA GLN A 43 9.55 7.96 7.28
C GLN A 43 9.76 6.62 6.56
N ARG A 44 8.94 5.61 6.87
CA ARG A 44 8.91 4.32 6.16
C ARG A 44 8.72 4.49 4.64
N THR A 45 7.91 5.47 4.23
CA THR A 45 7.67 5.79 2.82
C THR A 45 8.92 6.31 2.10
N PHE A 46 9.82 7.02 2.79
CA PHE A 46 11.10 7.44 2.22
C PHE A 46 12.00 6.24 1.89
N ILE A 47 12.07 5.26 2.80
CA ILE A 47 12.85 4.04 2.59
C ILE A 47 12.30 3.24 1.40
N SER A 48 10.98 3.07 1.33
CA SER A 48 10.32 2.43 0.19
C SER A 48 10.66 3.14 -1.13
N ARG A 49 10.59 4.47 -1.17
CA ARG A 49 10.94 5.26 -2.37
C ARG A 49 12.43 5.14 -2.73
N LEU A 50 13.32 5.13 -1.74
CA LEU A 50 14.76 4.97 -1.94
C LEU A 50 15.09 3.61 -2.57
N GLU A 51 14.51 2.52 -2.07
CA GLU A 51 14.69 1.18 -2.65
C GLU A 51 14.22 1.15 -4.12
N ARG A 52 13.07 1.78 -4.41
CA ARG A 52 12.54 1.90 -5.77
C ARG A 52 13.42 2.71 -6.72
N LEU A 53 14.14 3.72 -6.22
CA LEU A 53 15.06 4.50 -7.06
C LEU A 53 16.24 3.65 -7.57
N GLY A 54 16.66 2.63 -6.81
CA GLY A 54 17.77 1.73 -7.16
C GLY A 54 17.33 0.37 -7.70
N GLU A 55 16.04 0.20 -7.99
CA GLU A 55 15.45 -1.08 -8.37
C GLU A 55 15.73 -1.42 -9.83
N ILE A 56 16.51 -2.48 -10.07
CA ILE A 56 16.81 -2.96 -11.43
C ILE A 56 15.77 -3.97 -11.91
N ARG A 57 15.21 -4.78 -11.00
CA ARG A 57 14.09 -5.68 -11.27
C ARG A 57 13.34 -6.00 -9.97
N LYS A 58 12.02 -5.82 -9.98
CA LYS A 58 11.10 -6.32 -8.97
C LYS A 58 9.83 -6.77 -9.68
N GLY A 59 9.16 -7.80 -9.16
CA GLY A 59 7.76 -8.03 -9.51
C GLY A 59 6.93 -6.79 -9.18
N LYS A 60 5.78 -6.59 -9.83
CA LYS A 60 4.92 -5.42 -9.58
C LYS A 60 4.68 -5.24 -8.08
N SER A 61 4.86 -4.04 -7.56
CA SER A 61 4.46 -3.72 -6.18
C SER A 61 2.94 -3.73 -6.07
N VAL A 62 2.41 -4.47 -5.09
CA VAL A 62 0.98 -4.77 -5.01
C VAL A 62 0.36 -4.17 -3.76
N ALA A 63 -0.78 -3.51 -3.93
CA ALA A 63 -1.72 -3.16 -2.87
C ALA A 63 -3.03 -3.97 -3.02
N LEU A 64 -3.69 -4.26 -1.91
CA LEU A 64 -5.03 -4.84 -1.89
C LEU A 64 -5.96 -3.98 -1.03
N ILE A 65 -7.13 -3.63 -1.57
CA ILE A 65 -8.14 -2.84 -0.87
C ILE A 65 -9.53 -3.48 -1.01
N GLY A 66 -10.36 -3.40 0.03
CA GLY A 66 -11.64 -4.08 0.01
C GLY A 66 -12.58 -3.74 1.17
N PHE A 67 -13.87 -3.69 0.90
CA PHE A 67 -14.93 -3.64 1.92
C PHE A 67 -16.31 -3.89 1.28
N PRO A 68 -17.28 -4.47 2.01
CA PRO A 68 -17.18 -5.05 3.35
C PRO A 68 -16.70 -6.52 3.33
N ILE A 69 -15.70 -6.87 4.16
CA ILE A 69 -15.06 -8.20 4.16
C ILE A 69 -15.22 -8.88 5.52
N LYS A 70 -15.67 -10.14 5.51
CA LYS A 70 -15.89 -10.95 6.72
C LYS A 70 -14.60 -11.56 7.26
N ASN A 71 -13.86 -12.30 6.43
CA ASN A 71 -12.65 -13.04 6.81
C ASN A 71 -11.36 -12.25 6.56
N LYS A 72 -11.29 -11.00 7.07
CA LYS A 72 -10.16 -10.09 6.81
C LYS A 72 -8.80 -10.66 7.22
N GLU A 73 -8.72 -11.28 8.39
CA GLU A 73 -7.47 -11.84 8.91
C GLU A 73 -6.89 -12.91 7.97
N GLU A 74 -7.74 -13.77 7.41
CA GLU A 74 -7.32 -14.77 6.44
C GLU A 74 -6.80 -14.13 5.15
N VAL A 75 -7.49 -13.08 4.67
CA VAL A 75 -7.06 -12.30 3.50
C VAL A 75 -5.73 -11.59 3.76
N GLU A 76 -5.55 -11.00 4.93
CA GLU A 76 -4.30 -10.32 5.32
C GLU A 76 -3.14 -11.30 5.41
N ASN A 77 -3.38 -12.49 6.00
CA ASN A 77 -2.38 -13.54 6.10
C ASN A 77 -1.90 -14.04 4.73
N ILE A 78 -2.82 -14.26 3.78
CA ILE A 78 -2.43 -14.65 2.41
C ILE A 78 -1.70 -13.51 1.70
N CYS A 79 -2.15 -12.26 1.87
CA CYS A 79 -1.48 -11.08 1.30
C CYS A 79 -0.04 -10.96 1.81
N LEU A 80 0.17 -11.12 3.12
CA LEU A 80 1.48 -11.09 3.75
C LEU A 80 2.38 -12.20 3.22
N LYS A 81 1.88 -13.45 3.15
CA LYS A 81 2.61 -14.61 2.61
C LYS A 81 3.11 -14.37 1.18
N TYR A 82 2.34 -13.63 0.37
CA TYR A 82 2.66 -13.37 -1.02
C TYR A 82 3.39 -12.04 -1.25
N GLY A 83 3.64 -11.24 -0.22
CA GLY A 83 4.41 -10.00 -0.32
C GLY A 83 3.61 -8.80 -0.84
N VAL A 84 2.29 -8.77 -0.57
CA VAL A 84 1.48 -7.57 -0.78
C VAL A 84 1.92 -6.50 0.24
N GLU A 85 2.26 -5.32 -0.26
CA GLU A 85 2.97 -4.28 0.50
C GLU A 85 2.04 -3.31 1.26
N TYR A 86 0.75 -3.35 0.93
CA TYR A 86 -0.31 -2.59 1.57
C TYR A 86 -1.63 -3.34 1.46
N VAL A 87 -2.30 -3.52 2.60
CA VAL A 87 -3.63 -4.13 2.69
C VAL A 87 -4.54 -3.19 3.48
N PHE A 88 -5.69 -2.85 2.90
CA PHE A 88 -6.70 -2.03 3.56
C PHE A 88 -8.07 -2.66 3.39
N LEU A 89 -8.50 -3.37 4.44
CA LEU A 89 -9.78 -4.06 4.49
C LEU A 89 -10.65 -3.50 5.61
N MET A 90 -11.96 -3.44 5.37
CA MET A 90 -12.92 -3.10 6.42
C MET A 90 -14.11 -4.06 6.39
N SER A 91 -14.65 -4.36 7.57
CA SER A 91 -16.02 -4.85 7.70
C SER A 91 -17.02 -3.72 7.47
N GLU A 92 -18.29 -4.06 7.37
CA GLU A 92 -19.39 -3.13 7.25
C GLU A 92 -19.48 -2.22 8.48
N GLU A 93 -19.29 -2.79 9.68
CA GLU A 93 -19.26 -2.02 10.93
C GLU A 93 -18.11 -1.01 10.94
N GLU A 94 -16.90 -1.43 10.57
CA GLU A 94 -15.73 -0.56 10.50
C GLU A 94 -15.90 0.53 9.43
N ARG A 95 -16.53 0.20 8.30
CA ARG A 95 -16.89 1.16 7.25
C ARG A 95 -17.83 2.24 7.78
N TRP A 96 -18.84 1.86 8.56
CA TRP A 96 -19.74 2.83 9.19
C TRP A 96 -19.04 3.67 10.25
N SER A 97 -18.24 3.05 11.11
CA SER A 97 -17.40 3.75 12.10
C SER A 97 -16.43 4.74 11.43
N PHE A 98 -15.85 4.36 10.28
CA PHE A 98 -14.94 5.20 9.52
C PHE A 98 -15.60 6.49 9.03
N ILE A 99 -16.89 6.42 8.67
CA ILE A 99 -17.71 7.55 8.18
C ILE A 99 -18.28 8.37 9.33
N GLN A 100 -18.87 7.72 10.35
CA GLN A 100 -19.62 8.40 11.42
C GLN A 100 -18.71 9.13 12.41
N ASN A 101 -17.51 8.61 12.65
CA ASN A 101 -16.58 9.18 13.64
C ASN A 101 -15.70 10.30 13.08
N LYS A 102 -16.03 10.85 11.90
CA LYS A 102 -15.24 11.92 11.25
C LYS A 102 -16.13 13.05 10.78
N SER A 103 -15.63 14.27 10.92
CA SER A 103 -16.19 15.40 10.18
C SER A 103 -16.03 15.18 8.67
N ARG A 104 -16.83 15.91 7.88
CA ARG A 104 -16.75 15.84 6.41
C ARG A 104 -15.35 16.15 5.87
N LEU A 105 -14.66 17.11 6.49
CA LEU A 105 -13.32 17.52 6.09
C LEU A 105 -12.28 16.43 6.43
N GLU A 106 -12.36 15.84 7.62
CA GLU A 106 -11.48 14.75 8.03
C GLU A 106 -11.66 13.50 7.14
N LEU A 107 -12.91 13.15 6.83
CA LEU A 107 -13.22 12.05 5.93
C LEU A 107 -12.62 12.30 4.53
N PHE A 108 -12.80 13.51 4.00
CA PHE A 108 -12.24 13.89 2.71
C PHE A 108 -10.72 13.82 2.68
N ASN A 109 -10.04 14.40 3.68
CA ASN A 109 -8.59 14.33 3.81
C ASN A 109 -8.12 12.89 3.91
N LYS A 110 -8.82 12.04 4.68
CA LYS A 110 -8.43 10.64 4.83
C LYS A 110 -8.55 9.85 3.54
N VAL A 111 -9.59 10.10 2.75
CA VAL A 111 -9.75 9.49 1.42
C VAL A 111 -8.62 9.93 0.49
N LEU A 112 -8.23 11.21 0.50
CA LEU A 112 -7.10 11.70 -0.29
C LEU A 112 -5.77 11.06 0.13
N GLU A 113 -5.53 10.88 1.43
CA GLU A 113 -4.35 10.16 1.93
C GLU A 113 -4.29 8.72 1.41
N ILE A 114 -5.41 8.00 1.46
CA ILE A 114 -5.49 6.61 0.96
C ILE A 114 -5.23 6.58 -0.54
N ILE A 115 -5.82 7.49 -1.32
CA ILE A 115 -5.58 7.60 -2.77
C ILE A 115 -4.10 7.90 -3.06
N ALA A 116 -3.50 8.83 -2.33
CA ALA A 116 -2.09 9.19 -2.48
C ALA A 116 -1.16 8.00 -2.16
N GLU A 117 -1.51 7.21 -1.13
CA GLU A 117 -0.76 6.00 -0.79
C GLU A 117 -0.90 4.92 -1.87
N LEU A 118 -2.13 4.66 -2.33
CA LEU A 118 -2.42 3.66 -3.35
C LEU A 118 -1.70 3.93 -4.68
N ARG A 119 -1.53 5.20 -5.05
CA ARG A 119 -0.78 5.61 -6.24
C ARG A 119 0.69 5.25 -6.18
N ASN A 120 1.23 4.90 -5.02
CA ASN A 120 2.58 4.39 -4.95
C ASN A 120 2.66 2.98 -5.56
N TYR A 121 1.60 2.17 -5.65
CA TYR A 121 1.70 0.78 -6.10
C TYR A 121 1.50 0.61 -7.61
N ASP A 122 2.17 -0.38 -8.19
CA ASP A 122 2.09 -0.68 -9.64
C ASP A 122 0.79 -1.40 -9.98
N LEU A 123 0.36 -2.28 -9.07
CA LEU A 123 -0.88 -3.05 -9.18
C LEU A 123 -1.73 -2.88 -7.92
N ILE A 124 -3.03 -2.68 -8.13
CA ILE A 124 -4.02 -2.58 -7.06
C ILE A 124 -5.08 -3.67 -7.26
N ILE A 125 -5.23 -4.56 -6.28
CA ILE A 125 -6.29 -5.56 -6.25
C ILE A 125 -7.46 -4.98 -5.47
N THR A 126 -8.66 -4.98 -6.06
CA THR A 126 -9.86 -4.41 -5.43
C THR A 126 -10.87 -5.49 -5.11
N LEU A 127 -11.39 -5.50 -3.88
CA LEU A 127 -12.50 -6.34 -3.42
C LEU A 127 -13.71 -5.44 -3.16
N PHE A 128 -14.39 -5.02 -4.23
CA PHE A 128 -15.58 -4.19 -4.12
C PHE A 128 -16.71 -4.75 -4.98
N SER A 129 -17.91 -4.18 -4.82
CA SER A 129 -19.00 -4.41 -5.76
C SER A 129 -18.75 -3.74 -7.11
N ASP A 130 -19.47 -4.22 -8.11
CA ASP A 130 -19.45 -3.79 -9.51
C ASP A 130 -19.34 -2.26 -9.70
N MET A 131 -20.24 -1.49 -9.10
CA MET A 131 -20.29 -0.05 -9.22
C MET A 131 -19.08 0.63 -8.56
N ARG A 132 -18.59 0.07 -7.45
CA ARG A 132 -17.46 0.63 -6.69
C ARG A 132 -16.14 0.38 -7.40
N ASN A 133 -15.98 -0.76 -8.05
CA ASN A 133 -14.82 -1.04 -8.89
C ASN A 133 -14.68 0.02 -10.01
N SER A 134 -15.77 0.37 -10.70
CA SER A 134 -15.75 1.41 -11.75
C SER A 134 -15.24 2.78 -11.27
N LEU A 135 -15.57 3.18 -10.03
CA LEU A 135 -15.10 4.44 -9.45
C LEU A 135 -13.59 4.43 -9.21
N VAL A 136 -13.06 3.32 -8.69
CA VAL A 136 -11.64 3.18 -8.35
C VAL A 136 -10.77 3.25 -9.62
N HIS A 137 -11.22 2.61 -10.71
CA HIS A 137 -10.56 2.68 -12.02
C HIS A 137 -10.38 4.12 -12.53
N LYS A 138 -11.36 5.00 -12.26
CA LYS A 138 -11.29 6.41 -12.69
C LYS A 138 -10.38 7.28 -11.81
N LEU A 139 -10.14 6.88 -10.55
CA LEU A 139 -9.43 7.70 -9.56
C LEU A 139 -7.92 7.46 -9.52
N LEU A 140 -7.50 6.21 -9.74
CA LEU A 140 -6.14 5.78 -9.42
C LEU A 140 -5.17 5.81 -10.61
N ASP A 141 -5.64 5.75 -11.86
CA ASP A 141 -4.78 5.72 -13.07
C ASP A 141 -3.60 4.72 -12.93
N ARG A 142 -3.93 3.53 -12.42
CA ARG A 142 -3.00 2.41 -12.16
C ARG A 142 -3.57 1.12 -12.71
N GLU A 143 -2.73 0.10 -12.83
CA GLU A 143 -3.20 -1.24 -13.13
C GLU A 143 -4.04 -1.76 -11.97
N ILE A 144 -5.27 -2.16 -12.27
CA ILE A 144 -6.23 -2.64 -11.27
C ILE A 144 -6.74 -4.01 -11.69
N ILE A 145 -6.72 -4.96 -10.76
CA ILE A 145 -7.43 -6.24 -10.87
C ILE A 145 -8.62 -6.18 -9.92
N SER A 146 -9.82 -6.16 -10.47
CA SER A 146 -11.06 -6.15 -9.69
C SER A 146 -11.58 -7.55 -9.46
N ILE A 147 -11.83 -7.88 -8.19
CA ILE A 147 -12.57 -9.06 -7.76
C ILE A 147 -13.94 -8.56 -7.31
N ASP A 148 -14.97 -8.89 -8.08
CA ASP A 148 -16.34 -8.52 -7.74
C ASP A 148 -16.84 -9.37 -6.58
N ILE A 149 -17.24 -8.70 -5.50
CA ILE A 149 -17.77 -9.36 -4.30
C ILE A 149 -19.30 -9.27 -4.19
N GLY A 150 -19.97 -8.80 -5.26
CA GLY A 150 -21.42 -8.72 -5.35
C GLY A 150 -21.92 -7.43 -6.01
N LYS A 151 -23.25 -7.23 -6.01
CA LYS A 151 -23.88 -6.03 -6.57
C LYS A 151 -24.06 -4.96 -5.49
N SER A 152 -23.82 -3.71 -5.84
CA SER A 152 -24.13 -2.58 -4.95
C SER A 152 -25.65 -2.39 -4.74
N PRO A 153 -26.10 -1.94 -3.54
CA PRO A 153 -25.31 -1.73 -2.33
C PRO A 153 -25.09 -3.03 -1.56
N LEU A 154 -23.87 -3.22 -1.03
CA LEU A 154 -23.58 -4.28 -0.07
C LEU A 154 -23.87 -3.74 1.34
N THR A 155 -24.64 -4.50 2.13
CA THR A 155 -25.03 -4.16 3.51
C THR A 155 -24.58 -5.19 4.53
N GLU A 156 -23.90 -6.24 4.08
CA GLU A 156 -23.42 -7.35 4.90
C GLU A 156 -21.98 -7.68 4.52
N ASP A 157 -21.20 -8.17 5.47
CA ASP A 157 -19.83 -8.60 5.26
C ASP A 157 -19.76 -9.81 4.32
N ILE A 158 -18.89 -9.72 3.30
CA ILE A 158 -18.71 -10.77 2.32
C ILE A 158 -17.50 -11.64 2.66
N GLU A 159 -17.71 -12.95 2.65
CA GLU A 159 -16.64 -13.93 2.81
C GLU A 159 -15.90 -14.13 1.49
N ILE A 160 -14.58 -14.01 1.52
CA ILE A 160 -13.73 -14.10 0.33
C ILE A 160 -13.07 -15.46 0.26
N ASP A 161 -13.17 -16.10 -0.90
CA ASP A 161 -12.42 -17.30 -1.18
C ASP A 161 -10.91 -17.00 -1.29
N ILE A 162 -10.16 -17.46 -0.28
CA ILE A 162 -8.71 -17.31 -0.19
C ILE A 162 -7.98 -17.92 -1.39
N ARG A 163 -8.53 -18.98 -2.00
CA ARG A 163 -7.92 -19.61 -3.19
C ARG A 163 -7.94 -18.67 -4.38
N THR A 164 -9.00 -17.89 -4.54
CA THR A 164 -9.11 -16.88 -5.60
C THR A 164 -8.03 -15.81 -5.45
N ILE A 165 -7.83 -15.28 -4.24
CA ILE A 165 -6.75 -14.33 -3.94
C ILE A 165 -5.39 -14.97 -4.21
N GLU A 166 -5.16 -16.18 -3.71
CA GLU A 166 -3.89 -16.88 -3.88
C GLU A 166 -3.53 -17.09 -5.36
N ASN A 167 -4.50 -17.46 -6.19
CA ASN A 167 -4.30 -17.67 -7.62
C ASN A 167 -3.91 -16.37 -8.34
N ILE A 168 -4.56 -15.25 -8.01
CA ILE A 168 -4.22 -13.94 -8.56
C ILE A 168 -2.80 -13.54 -8.16
N LEU A 169 -2.46 -13.68 -6.88
CA LEU A 169 -1.13 -13.32 -6.37
C LEU A 169 -0.01 -14.18 -6.99
N LYS A 170 -0.26 -15.47 -7.25
CA LYS A 170 0.66 -16.35 -8.01
C LYS A 170 0.87 -15.84 -9.44
N LEU A 171 -0.19 -15.46 -10.14
CA LEU A 171 -0.12 -14.96 -11.52
C LEU A 171 0.63 -13.63 -11.62
N VAL A 172 0.39 -12.72 -10.68
CA VAL A 172 1.05 -11.41 -10.64
C VAL A 172 2.55 -11.55 -10.39
N ARG A 173 2.96 -12.44 -9.48
CA ARG A 173 4.38 -12.67 -9.17
C ARG A 173 5.16 -13.40 -10.26
N ASN A 174 4.51 -14.24 -11.06
CA ASN A 174 5.16 -14.95 -12.15
C ASN A 174 5.39 -14.10 -13.41
N ARG A 175 4.83 -12.88 -13.47
CA ARG A 175 5.03 -11.94 -14.60
C ARG A 175 6.29 -11.06 -14.44
N GLY A 176 7.21 -11.44 -13.56
CA GLY A 176 8.42 -10.67 -13.21
C GLY A 176 9.69 -11.16 -13.86
#